data_AF-A0A0D2AB64-F1
#
_entry.id   AF-A0A0D2AB64-F1
#
_cell.length_a   1.000
_cell.length_b   1.000
_cell.length_c   1.000
_cell.angle_alpha   90.00
_cell.angle_beta   90.00
_cell.angle_gamma   90.00
#
_symmetry.space_group_name_H-M   'P 1'
#
loop_
_entity.id
_entity.type
_entity.pdbx_description
1 polymer ?
#
loop_
_entity_poly.entity_id
_entity_poly.type
_entity_poly.pdbx_seq_one_letter_code
_entity_poly.pdbx_strand_id
1 'polypeptide(L)'
;MPPRLAHRKSRQGCTRCKERKVKCNEGRPACTACARHGVACEYIPVLQPVRRRAHHSATGVRRGPTTPSETKTSQRLNHDATNADSAGQTPDSGLGNSMSPMLGDLTCSQYSSSQPDPKERRHAIELFLMHRFTADVVASFPSSRCEVSKDMFPWHVPNLACDHAFLFQAIFAITALYLCKTMGSATAATAPNEPKGIPDVFRHVDFAHLHRLYLHESIQQQRTAFECLGPTNADALGLTSALMTLMAICISPDAEQMVKPRRDPGYRLPLEWLKLSNSSKTVFEACFVHLEEGSLLLNYVSRKRVPDMTDSDYIFDPVHTKPFKHILEFHPRIAGPSAGASAEHDPRLEDDVEVKDAYVRTLELIGSTYASVVNNDPPHVICSRISGFGPLVPRRYIELLSLQTPRAMVILAHYMALVRHIEDDFWWFQGIPEREIIGIKSILPQQWHWLLAWPSAVLESPLKANLDPGPLKKLPVPSLVYQRRA
;
A
#
# COMPACT_ATOMS: atom_id res chain seq x y z
N MET A 1 28.48 55.80 7.66
CA MET A 1 29.26 54.61 7.25
C MET A 1 29.06 54.39 5.75
N PRO A 2 30.11 54.23 4.93
CA PRO A 2 29.94 53.93 3.52
C PRO A 2 29.33 52.52 3.33
N PRO A 3 28.50 52.30 2.28
CA PRO A 3 27.85 51.02 2.04
C PRO A 3 28.88 49.97 1.59
N ARG A 4 28.78 48.74 2.12
CA ARG A 4 29.67 47.63 1.78
C ARG A 4 29.51 47.26 0.31
N LEU A 5 30.58 47.35 -0.47
CA LEU A 5 30.63 46.88 -1.87
C LEU A 5 30.17 45.42 -1.95
N ALA A 6 29.15 45.18 -2.79
CA ALA A 6 28.64 43.83 -3.05
C ALA A 6 29.76 42.95 -3.65
N HIS A 7 30.13 41.89 -2.93
CA HIS A 7 31.16 40.98 -3.40
C HIS A 7 30.61 39.97 -4.42
N ARG A 8 31.34 39.81 -5.53
CA ARG A 8 31.08 38.81 -6.58
C ARG A 8 31.16 37.40 -5.96
N LYS A 9 30.02 36.69 -5.92
CA LYS A 9 29.93 35.32 -5.38
C LYS A 9 30.80 34.37 -6.21
N SER A 10 31.67 33.60 -5.55
CA SER A 10 32.46 32.53 -6.18
C SER A 10 31.51 31.42 -6.62
N ARG A 11 31.47 31.12 -7.93
CA ARG A 11 30.55 30.14 -8.51
C ARG A 11 30.98 28.70 -8.18
N GLN A 12 32.27 28.45 -7.96
CA GLN A 12 32.82 27.12 -7.69
C GLN A 12 33.45 27.00 -6.30
N GLY A 13 33.03 27.82 -5.33
CA GLY A 13 33.53 27.74 -3.95
C GLY A 13 33.28 26.37 -3.31
N CYS A 14 34.18 25.95 -2.43
CA CYS A 14 34.04 24.70 -1.67
C CYS A 14 32.78 24.73 -0.79
N THR A 15 32.31 23.54 -0.40
CA THR A 15 31.08 23.36 0.41
C THR A 15 31.11 24.22 1.67
N ARG A 16 32.21 24.13 2.41
CA ARG A 16 32.36 24.81 3.69
C ARG A 16 32.38 26.33 3.59
N CYS A 17 32.98 26.90 2.54
CA CYS A 17 32.94 28.35 2.33
C CYS A 17 31.55 28.84 1.90
N LYS A 18 30.81 28.01 1.14
CA LYS A 18 29.42 28.29 0.77
C LYS A 18 28.50 28.27 2.00
N GLU A 19 28.62 27.26 2.86
CA GLU A 19 27.90 27.17 4.14
C GLU A 19 28.19 28.37 5.05
N ARG A 20 29.48 28.73 5.18
CA ARG A 20 29.92 29.85 6.01
C ARG A 20 29.63 31.22 5.38
N LYS A 21 29.12 31.29 4.15
CA LYS A 21 28.85 32.53 3.39
C LYS A 21 30.07 33.46 3.32
N VAL A 22 31.28 32.90 3.19
CA VAL A 22 32.55 33.65 3.07
C VAL A 22 33.18 33.45 1.68
N LYS A 23 34.04 34.38 1.25
CA LYS A 23 34.69 34.31 -0.07
C LYS A 23 35.66 33.12 -0.14
N CYS A 24 35.40 32.18 -1.05
CA CYS A 24 36.33 31.11 -1.41
C CYS A 24 37.26 31.60 -2.52
N ASN A 25 38.55 31.29 -2.43
CA ASN A 25 39.52 31.57 -3.50
C ASN A 25 39.68 30.40 -4.50
N GLU A 26 38.89 29.33 -4.35
CA GLU A 26 38.87 28.17 -5.26
C GLU A 26 40.21 27.41 -5.42
N GLY A 27 41.19 27.67 -4.53
CA GLY A 27 42.48 26.97 -4.53
C GLY A 27 42.35 25.49 -4.18
N ARG A 28 43.09 24.62 -4.90
CA ARG A 28 43.13 23.16 -4.69
C ARG A 28 44.55 22.75 -4.25
N PRO A 29 44.72 21.76 -3.33
CA PRO A 29 43.71 20.86 -2.79
C PRO A 29 42.81 21.45 -1.67
N ALA A 30 43.16 22.61 -1.11
CA ALA A 30 42.32 23.32 -0.14
C ALA A 30 42.35 24.84 -0.38
N CYS A 31 41.21 25.50 -0.17
CA CYS A 31 41.09 26.95 -0.31
C CYS A 31 41.79 27.67 0.85
N THR A 32 42.26 28.90 0.66
CA THR A 32 43.00 29.65 1.70
C THR A 32 42.18 29.88 2.97
N ALA A 33 40.87 30.07 2.85
CA ALA A 33 39.98 30.21 3.99
C ALA A 33 39.90 28.90 4.80
N CYS A 34 39.70 27.75 4.15
CA CYS A 34 39.67 26.45 4.83
C CYS A 34 41.05 26.07 5.40
N ALA A 35 42.13 26.33 4.66
CA ALA A 35 43.49 26.08 5.10
C ALA A 35 43.87 26.90 6.34
N ARG A 36 43.52 28.20 6.37
CA ARG A 36 43.78 29.07 7.54
C ARG A 36 43.03 28.61 8.79
N HIS A 37 41.85 28.03 8.60
CA HIS A 37 41.05 27.51 9.71
C HIS A 37 41.39 26.05 10.06
N GLY A 38 42.37 25.42 9.39
CA GLY A 38 42.81 24.05 9.68
C GLY A 38 41.73 23.00 9.42
N VAL A 39 40.78 23.29 8.53
CA VAL A 39 39.59 22.48 8.32
C VAL A 39 39.58 21.81 6.95
N ALA A 40 39.04 20.59 6.89
CA ALA A 40 38.87 19.84 5.64
C ALA A 40 38.09 20.68 4.60
N CYS A 41 38.65 20.76 3.39
CA CYS A 41 38.15 21.56 2.29
C CYS A 41 37.66 20.62 1.19
N GLU A 42 36.34 20.52 1.03
CA GLU A 42 35.74 19.61 0.06
C GLU A 42 35.07 20.38 -1.08
N TYR A 43 35.42 20.00 -2.30
CA TYR A 43 34.76 20.46 -3.51
C TYR A 43 33.91 19.31 -4.03
N ILE A 44 32.59 19.50 -4.11
CA ILE A 44 31.69 18.49 -4.67
C ILE A 44 32.09 18.27 -6.13
N PRO A 45 32.52 17.04 -6.51
CA PRO A 45 32.74 16.73 -7.90
C PRO A 45 31.37 16.66 -8.58
N VAL A 46 31.11 17.58 -9.51
CA VAL A 46 29.95 17.48 -10.40
C VAL A 46 30.19 16.26 -11.28
N LEU A 47 29.50 15.16 -11.00
CA LEU A 47 29.47 13.99 -11.88
C LEU A 47 28.85 14.44 -13.21
N GLN A 48 29.69 14.58 -14.23
CA GLN A 48 29.21 14.94 -15.57
C GLN A 48 28.39 13.77 -16.14
N PRO A 49 27.24 14.04 -16.78
CA PRO A 49 26.53 13.03 -17.54
C PRO A 49 27.43 12.48 -18.65
N VAL A 50 27.48 11.16 -18.76
CA VAL A 50 28.22 10.43 -19.79
C VAL A 50 27.73 10.88 -21.17
N ARG A 51 28.53 11.73 -21.84
CA ARG A 51 28.32 12.07 -23.25
C ARG A 51 28.72 10.86 -24.10
N ARG A 52 27.77 10.32 -24.87
CA ARG A 52 28.06 9.39 -25.98
C ARG A 52 29.11 10.05 -26.90
N ARG A 53 30.24 9.36 -27.10
CA ARG A 53 31.33 9.80 -27.98
C ARG A 53 30.83 9.86 -29.43
N ALA A 54 30.82 11.06 -30.00
CA ALA A 54 30.99 11.23 -31.44
C ALA A 54 32.49 11.47 -31.69
N HIS A 55 33.06 10.64 -32.57
CA HIS A 55 34.43 10.76 -33.05
C HIS A 55 34.62 12.11 -33.74
N HIS A 56 35.62 12.90 -33.34
CA HIS A 56 36.46 13.67 -34.27
C HIS A 56 37.81 13.99 -33.61
N SER A 57 38.86 13.70 -34.37
CA SER A 57 40.28 13.83 -34.04
C SER A 57 40.77 15.28 -34.14
N ALA A 58 41.78 15.63 -33.32
CA ALA A 58 43.03 16.31 -33.71
C ALA A 58 43.55 17.40 -32.73
N THR A 59 44.77 17.13 -32.20
CA THR A 59 45.98 18.00 -32.08
C THR A 59 46.04 19.26 -31.19
N GLY A 60 47.12 19.37 -30.38
CA GLY A 60 47.77 20.64 -29.94
C GLY A 60 47.95 20.84 -28.41
N VAL A 61 49.02 20.36 -27.75
CA VAL A 61 50.30 21.03 -27.38
C VAL A 61 50.27 22.11 -26.25
N ARG A 62 50.90 21.75 -25.07
CA ARG A 62 51.77 22.51 -24.09
C ARG A 62 51.27 23.85 -23.47
N ARG A 63 51.65 24.37 -22.28
CA ARG A 63 52.77 24.26 -21.30
C ARG A 63 52.33 25.00 -19.98
N GLY A 64 52.85 24.65 -18.79
CA GLY A 64 52.78 25.47 -17.54
C GLY A 64 53.83 26.60 -17.52
N PRO A 65 54.37 27.11 -16.37
CA PRO A 65 54.10 26.82 -14.94
C PRO A 65 54.18 28.09 -14.00
N THR A 66 54.35 27.84 -12.68
CA THR A 66 55.12 28.59 -11.63
C THR A 66 54.40 29.19 -10.40
N THR A 67 54.95 28.78 -9.25
CA THR A 67 54.82 29.09 -7.81
C THR A 67 55.48 30.46 -7.45
N PRO A 68 55.86 30.84 -6.18
CA PRO A 68 55.71 30.24 -4.82
C PRO A 68 55.40 31.22 -3.64
N SER A 69 55.32 30.62 -2.42
CA SER A 69 55.77 31.15 -1.10
C SER A 69 55.04 32.37 -0.48
N GLU A 70 54.89 32.55 0.85
CA GLU A 70 55.61 32.05 2.02
C GLU A 70 54.85 32.43 3.33
N THR A 71 54.98 31.59 4.39
CA THR A 71 55.17 31.87 5.85
C THR A 71 54.39 33.00 6.59
N LYS A 72 54.08 32.99 7.90
CA LYS A 72 54.49 32.25 9.12
C LYS A 72 53.48 32.57 10.26
N THR A 73 53.34 31.64 11.23
CA THR A 73 53.29 31.73 12.73
C THR A 73 52.56 32.92 13.40
N SER A 74 51.81 32.85 14.51
CA SER A 74 51.97 32.21 15.85
C SER A 74 50.65 32.46 16.64
N GLN A 75 49.97 31.47 17.23
CA GLN A 75 50.06 30.93 18.62
C GLN A 75 49.55 31.79 19.80
N ARG A 76 48.86 31.07 20.71
CA ARG A 76 48.48 31.29 22.15
C ARG A 76 47.07 31.86 22.43
N LEU A 77 46.12 31.04 22.93
CA LEU A 77 45.92 30.46 24.29
C LEU A 77 45.49 31.54 25.30
N ASN A 78 44.19 31.66 25.62
CA ASN A 78 43.40 30.97 26.66
C ASN A 78 43.49 31.64 28.04
N HIS A 79 42.34 32.06 28.57
CA HIS A 79 42.09 32.12 30.01
C HIS A 79 40.61 31.86 30.31
N ASP A 80 40.36 30.88 31.18
CA ASP A 80 39.13 30.60 31.92
C ASP A 80 38.81 31.69 32.94
N ALA A 81 37.53 31.86 33.28
CA ALA A 81 37.04 31.87 34.67
C ALA A 81 35.50 32.04 34.75
N THR A 82 34.87 31.00 35.31
CA THR A 82 33.72 30.94 36.25
C THR A 82 33.02 32.23 36.71
N ASN A 83 31.67 32.20 36.75
CA ASN A 83 30.89 32.32 38.00
C ASN A 83 29.36 32.13 37.80
N ALA A 84 28.73 31.59 38.84
CA ALA A 84 27.30 31.35 39.01
C ALA A 84 26.58 32.60 39.57
N ASP A 85 25.29 32.81 39.25
CA ASP A 85 24.16 32.62 40.19
C ASP A 85 22.81 33.17 39.67
N SER A 86 21.77 32.40 40.00
CA SER A 86 20.41 32.79 40.41
C SER A 86 19.33 33.39 39.47
N ALA A 87 18.27 32.56 39.34
CA ALA A 87 16.85 32.84 39.57
C ALA A 87 15.95 33.54 38.52
N GLY A 88 14.98 32.76 38.02
CA GLY A 88 13.57 33.17 37.94
C GLY A 88 12.97 33.31 36.55
N GLN A 89 12.09 32.36 36.17
CA GLN A 89 10.72 32.54 35.62
C GLN A 89 10.32 31.45 34.59
N THR A 90 9.25 30.74 34.94
CA THR A 90 8.22 30.02 34.15
C THR A 90 8.45 29.74 32.66
N PRO A 91 8.28 28.49 32.18
CA PRO A 91 8.07 28.22 30.77
C PRO A 91 6.57 28.13 30.45
N ASP A 92 6.11 29.08 29.63
CA ASP A 92 4.86 29.02 28.90
C ASP A 92 4.99 28.04 27.72
N SER A 93 4.01 27.16 27.64
CA SER A 93 3.43 26.45 26.51
C SER A 93 3.98 26.78 25.11
N GLY A 94 4.47 25.76 24.40
CA GLY A 94 4.86 25.89 23.00
C GLY A 94 5.38 24.61 22.35
N LEU A 95 4.67 23.49 22.48
CA LEU A 95 4.90 22.30 21.67
C LEU A 95 4.39 22.56 20.24
N GLY A 96 5.18 23.30 19.46
CA GLY A 96 5.00 23.45 18.02
C GLY A 96 5.52 22.21 17.31
N ASN A 97 4.59 21.43 16.76
CA ASN A 97 4.83 20.24 15.95
C ASN A 97 5.98 20.41 14.93
N SER A 98 6.95 19.51 15.03
CA SER A 98 7.98 19.27 14.03
C SER A 98 7.37 18.60 12.79
N MET A 99 6.91 19.38 11.81
CA MET A 99 6.59 18.85 10.48
C MET A 99 7.87 18.68 9.65
N SER A 100 8.18 17.42 9.31
CA SER A 100 9.32 17.01 8.50
C SER A 100 9.31 17.63 7.08
N PRO A 101 10.50 17.98 6.51
CA PRO A 101 10.65 18.65 5.22
C PRO A 101 10.66 17.71 3.97
N MET A 102 10.07 16.52 4.05
CA MET A 102 10.23 15.46 3.03
C MET A 102 9.46 15.68 1.71
N LEU A 103 8.54 16.63 1.62
CA LEU A 103 7.65 16.80 0.46
C LEU A 103 8.16 17.79 -0.61
N GLY A 104 9.30 18.45 -0.38
CA GLY A 104 9.82 19.50 -1.27
C GLY A 104 10.33 19.02 -2.64
N ASP A 105 10.60 17.72 -2.81
CA ASP A 105 11.30 17.15 -3.97
C ASP A 105 10.38 16.46 -5.00
N LEU A 106 9.06 16.64 -4.93
CA LEU A 106 8.06 15.95 -5.77
C LEU A 106 8.10 16.26 -7.30
N THR A 107 9.12 16.93 -7.85
CA THR A 107 9.15 17.22 -9.31
C THR A 107 10.51 17.02 -9.96
N CYS A 108 10.48 16.36 -11.14
CA CYS A 108 11.56 16.37 -12.12
C CYS A 108 11.86 17.81 -12.55
N SER A 109 13.13 18.20 -12.48
CA SER A 109 13.66 19.50 -12.87
C SER A 109 13.40 19.80 -14.36
N GLN A 110 12.40 20.63 -14.63
CA GLN A 110 12.34 21.56 -15.77
C GLN A 110 11.04 22.36 -15.68
N TYR A 111 11.07 23.58 -15.11
CA TYR A 111 10.32 24.77 -15.58
C TYR A 111 10.64 25.98 -14.67
N SER A 112 10.80 27.14 -15.32
CA SER A 112 11.36 28.39 -14.80
C SER A 112 10.56 29.08 -13.69
N SER A 113 11.30 29.66 -12.73
CA SER A 113 11.11 30.92 -11.97
C SER A 113 9.76 31.40 -11.38
N SER A 114 8.68 30.62 -11.35
CA SER A 114 7.44 31.01 -10.62
C SER A 114 6.71 29.81 -10.02
N GLN A 115 7.44 28.96 -9.30
CA GLN A 115 6.86 27.80 -8.63
C GLN A 115 6.19 28.27 -7.32
N PRO A 116 4.87 28.06 -7.09
CA PRO A 116 4.22 28.35 -5.81
C PRO A 116 4.95 27.69 -4.63
N ASP A 117 4.83 28.26 -3.43
CA ASP A 117 5.45 27.73 -2.21
C ASP A 117 5.14 26.22 -2.10
N PRO A 118 6.13 25.34 -1.82
CA PRO A 118 5.88 23.93 -1.55
C PRO A 118 4.67 23.65 -0.64
N LYS A 119 4.39 24.54 0.33
CA LYS A 119 3.19 24.44 1.19
C LYS A 119 1.89 24.72 0.44
N GLU A 120 1.84 25.77 -0.38
CA GLU A 120 0.68 26.11 -1.20
C GLU A 120 0.34 24.99 -2.19
N ARG A 121 1.37 24.38 -2.77
CA ARG A 121 1.21 23.23 -3.67
C ARG A 121 0.66 22.01 -2.97
N ARG A 122 1.21 21.68 -1.79
CA ARG A 122 0.72 20.59 -0.96
C ARG A 122 -0.76 20.79 -0.63
N HIS A 123 -1.12 21.99 -0.19
CA HIS A 123 -2.50 22.33 0.13
C HIS A 123 -3.43 22.18 -1.08
N ALA A 124 -3.01 22.64 -2.27
CA ALA A 124 -3.77 22.48 -3.49
C ALA A 124 -3.98 20.99 -3.88
N ILE A 125 -2.95 20.16 -3.68
CA ILE A 125 -3.05 18.70 -3.89
C ILE A 125 -4.03 18.09 -2.88
N GLU A 126 -3.93 18.42 -1.59
CA GLU A 126 -4.80 17.89 -0.54
C GLU A 126 -6.27 18.28 -0.76
N LEU A 127 -6.54 19.53 -1.17
CA LEU A 127 -7.87 19.98 -1.58
C LEU A 127 -8.39 19.20 -2.79
N PHE A 128 -7.54 18.97 -3.79
CA PHE A 128 -7.89 18.17 -4.94
C PHE A 128 -8.22 16.72 -4.57
N LEU A 129 -7.40 16.09 -3.71
CA LEU A 129 -7.64 14.75 -3.20
C LEU A 129 -8.93 14.69 -2.38
N MET A 130 -9.19 15.66 -1.50
CA MET A 130 -10.44 15.71 -0.73
C MET A 130 -11.67 15.83 -1.65
N HIS A 131 -11.61 16.70 -2.66
CA HIS A 131 -12.68 16.80 -3.65
C HIS A 131 -12.87 15.47 -4.40
N ARG A 132 -11.79 14.83 -4.86
CA ARG A 132 -11.90 13.55 -5.58
C ARG A 132 -12.42 12.43 -4.69
N PHE A 133 -12.07 12.44 -3.41
CA PHE A 133 -12.58 11.51 -2.42
C PHE A 133 -14.11 11.54 -2.39
N THR A 134 -14.68 12.71 -2.12
CA THR A 134 -16.14 12.87 -1.99
C THR A 134 -16.89 12.73 -3.31
N ALA A 135 -16.28 13.17 -4.43
CA ALA A 135 -16.94 13.17 -5.74
C ALA A 135 -16.91 11.81 -6.47
N ASP A 136 -15.81 11.05 -6.37
CA ASP A 136 -15.59 9.85 -7.19
C ASP A 136 -15.24 8.60 -6.37
N VAL A 137 -14.33 8.71 -5.38
CA VAL A 137 -13.86 7.54 -4.61
C VAL A 137 -14.99 6.95 -3.78
N VAL A 138 -15.74 7.78 -3.06
CA VAL A 138 -16.85 7.34 -2.21
C VAL A 138 -17.93 6.61 -3.01
N ALA A 139 -18.21 7.03 -4.24
CA ALA A 139 -19.18 6.36 -5.11
C ALA A 139 -18.75 4.93 -5.49
N SER A 140 -17.46 4.62 -5.39
CA SER A 140 -16.96 3.26 -5.59
C SER A 140 -17.05 2.37 -4.33
N PHE A 141 -17.38 2.92 -3.16
CA PHE A 141 -17.51 2.15 -1.94
C PHE A 141 -18.85 1.40 -1.84
N PRO A 142 -18.89 0.19 -1.25
CA PRO A 142 -20.13 -0.56 -1.07
C PRO A 142 -21.19 0.22 -0.26
N SER A 143 -20.75 1.05 0.68
CA SER A 143 -21.61 1.90 1.49
C SER A 143 -22.42 2.91 0.68
N SER A 144 -21.93 3.35 -0.49
CA SER A 144 -22.67 4.28 -1.36
C SER A 144 -23.98 3.70 -1.89
N ARG A 145 -24.06 2.36 -2.00
CA ARG A 145 -25.25 1.62 -2.45
C ARG A 145 -26.17 1.22 -1.29
N CYS A 146 -25.87 1.64 -0.07
CA CYS A 146 -26.62 1.33 1.13
C CYS A 146 -27.25 2.61 1.71
N GLU A 147 -28.58 2.72 1.68
CA GLU A 147 -29.31 3.92 2.12
C GLU A 147 -28.95 4.37 3.54
N VAL A 148 -28.68 3.44 4.45
CA VAL A 148 -28.35 3.73 5.85
C VAL A 148 -26.94 4.32 6.01
N SER A 149 -26.02 4.05 5.09
CA SER A 149 -24.59 4.42 5.22
C SER A 149 -24.07 5.28 4.06
N LYS A 150 -24.94 5.72 3.14
CA LYS A 150 -24.56 6.50 1.96
C LYS A 150 -23.87 7.81 2.31
N ASP A 151 -24.26 8.44 3.43
CA ASP A 151 -23.72 9.72 3.89
C ASP A 151 -22.47 9.57 4.77
N MET A 152 -22.11 8.34 5.15
CA MET A 152 -21.01 8.07 6.06
C MET A 152 -19.66 8.55 5.51
N PHE A 153 -19.24 8.04 4.35
CA PHE A 153 -17.95 8.44 3.76
C PHE A 153 -17.92 9.82 3.08
N PRO A 154 -18.98 10.33 2.43
CA PRO A 154 -18.91 11.66 1.81
C PRO A 154 -19.07 12.82 2.80
N TRP A 155 -19.72 12.60 3.95
CA TRP A 155 -20.00 13.67 4.93
C TRP A 155 -19.41 13.39 6.31
N HIS A 156 -19.82 12.31 6.97
CA HIS A 156 -19.46 12.08 8.38
C HIS A 156 -17.96 11.80 8.58
N VAL A 157 -17.34 11.01 7.70
CA VAL A 157 -15.92 10.66 7.76
C VAL A 157 -15.02 11.90 7.56
N PRO A 158 -15.23 12.78 6.56
CA PRO A 158 -14.50 14.05 6.45
C PRO A 158 -14.66 14.97 7.65
N ASN A 159 -15.88 15.07 8.22
CA ASN A 159 -16.10 15.87 9.42
C ASN A 159 -15.31 15.32 10.61
N LEU A 160 -15.31 14.00 10.81
CA LEU A 160 -14.50 13.35 11.84
C LEU A 160 -13.00 13.53 11.58
N ALA A 161 -12.58 13.55 10.32
CA ALA A 161 -11.18 13.76 9.96
C ALA A 161 -10.67 15.16 10.32
N CYS A 162 -11.55 16.18 10.40
CA CYS A 162 -11.21 17.51 10.89
C CYS A 162 -10.57 17.48 12.29
N ASP A 163 -11.03 16.58 13.15
CA ASP A 163 -10.53 16.43 14.52
C ASP A 163 -9.35 15.44 14.61
N HIS A 164 -9.13 14.64 13.56
CA HIS A 164 -8.20 13.52 13.57
C HIS A 164 -7.32 13.49 12.30
N ALA A 165 -6.12 14.07 12.40
CA ALA A 165 -5.19 14.20 11.28
C ALA A 165 -4.84 12.86 10.60
N PHE A 166 -4.73 11.76 11.35
CA PHE A 166 -4.41 10.43 10.82
C PHE A 166 -5.48 9.89 9.87
N LEU A 167 -6.75 10.27 10.09
CA LEU A 167 -7.87 9.91 9.22
C LEU A 167 -7.82 10.72 7.92
N PHE A 168 -7.45 12.00 7.95
CA PHE A 168 -7.17 12.76 6.72
C PHE A 168 -6.05 12.12 5.90
N GLN A 169 -4.96 11.72 6.55
CA GLN A 169 -3.87 11.02 5.85
C GLN A 169 -4.37 9.74 5.17
N ALA A 170 -5.26 8.98 5.82
CA ALA A 170 -5.88 7.80 5.21
C ALA A 170 -6.77 8.13 4.01
N ILE A 171 -7.58 9.19 4.11
CA ILE A 171 -8.44 9.69 3.02
C ILE A 171 -7.59 10.11 1.82
N PHE A 172 -6.48 10.84 2.05
CA PHE A 172 -5.56 11.22 0.98
C PHE A 172 -4.85 10.01 0.37
N ALA A 173 -4.43 9.06 1.20
CA ALA A 173 -3.78 7.84 0.75
C ALA A 173 -4.67 7.00 -0.16
N ILE A 174 -5.93 6.75 0.23
CA ILE A 174 -6.85 5.94 -0.59
C ILE A 174 -7.23 6.66 -1.89
N THR A 175 -7.35 7.99 -1.85
CA THR A 175 -7.67 8.77 -3.04
C THR A 175 -6.51 8.82 -4.03
N ALA A 176 -5.29 8.96 -3.54
CA ALA A 176 -4.10 8.87 -4.37
C ALA A 176 -3.95 7.46 -5.00
N LEU A 177 -4.28 6.40 -4.26
CA LEU A 177 -4.31 5.03 -4.80
C LEU A 177 -5.36 4.87 -5.91
N TYR A 178 -6.58 5.38 -5.68
CA TYR A 178 -7.66 5.37 -6.66
C TYR A 178 -7.20 6.04 -7.96
N LEU A 179 -6.66 7.26 -7.88
CA LEU A 179 -6.18 8.00 -9.05
C LEU A 179 -5.04 7.26 -9.76
N CYS A 180 -4.11 6.67 -9.01
CA CYS A 180 -3.02 5.87 -9.59
C CYS A 180 -3.55 4.68 -10.41
N LYS A 181 -4.57 3.98 -9.90
CA LYS A 181 -5.08 2.75 -10.53
C LYS A 181 -6.02 3.02 -11.70
N THR A 182 -6.90 4.02 -11.58
CA THR A 182 -7.82 4.38 -12.67
C THR A 182 -7.09 5.06 -13.84
N MET A 183 -6.02 5.82 -13.57
CA MET A 183 -5.25 6.51 -14.62
C MET A 183 -4.23 5.62 -15.33
N GLY A 184 -3.70 4.57 -14.69
CA GLY A 184 -2.77 3.63 -15.34
C GLY A 184 -3.39 2.90 -16.54
N SER A 185 -4.72 2.73 -16.53
CA SER A 185 -5.50 2.15 -17.62
C SER A 185 -5.72 3.12 -18.81
N ALA A 186 -5.66 4.43 -18.56
CA ALA A 186 -5.97 5.48 -19.55
C ALA A 186 -4.88 5.69 -20.63
N THR A 187 -3.84 4.85 -20.68
CA THR A 187 -2.90 4.82 -21.81
C THR A 187 -3.45 4.07 -23.03
N ALA A 188 -4.61 3.41 -22.91
CA ALA A 188 -5.41 2.96 -24.04
C ALA A 188 -6.23 4.13 -24.61
N ALA A 189 -5.61 4.88 -25.52
CA ALA A 189 -6.27 5.90 -26.32
C ALA A 189 -7.52 5.33 -27.02
N THR A 190 -8.72 5.82 -26.66
CA THR A 190 -9.92 6.08 -27.50
C THR A 190 -11.23 5.95 -26.70
N ALA A 191 -11.63 7.02 -26.00
CA ALA A 191 -13.05 7.26 -25.71
C ALA A 191 -13.32 8.77 -25.83
N PRO A 192 -14.18 9.24 -26.76
CA PRO A 192 -14.42 10.67 -27.01
C PRO A 192 -15.18 11.42 -25.90
N ASN A 193 -15.58 10.74 -24.82
CA ASN A 193 -16.47 11.26 -23.78
C ASN A 193 -15.98 10.88 -22.37
N GLU A 194 -14.79 11.31 -21.95
CA GLU A 194 -14.35 11.18 -20.55
C GLU A 194 -14.29 12.57 -19.85
N PRO A 195 -15.44 13.11 -19.37
CA PRO A 195 -15.44 14.34 -18.60
C PRO A 195 -15.15 14.02 -17.13
N LYS A 196 -13.87 14.05 -16.74
CA LYS A 196 -13.32 14.31 -15.37
C LYS A 196 -11.78 14.07 -15.34
N GLY A 197 -11.04 14.71 -16.24
CA GLY A 197 -9.58 14.59 -16.28
C GLY A 197 -8.88 15.28 -15.09
N ILE A 198 -7.67 14.82 -14.74
CA ILE A 198 -6.79 15.51 -13.78
C ILE A 198 -6.41 16.87 -14.37
N PRO A 199 -6.54 17.99 -13.61
CA PRO A 199 -6.08 19.30 -14.05
C PRO A 199 -4.61 19.26 -14.50
N ASP A 200 -4.25 20.00 -15.56
CA ASP A 200 -2.90 19.97 -16.14
C ASP A 200 -1.79 20.24 -15.09
N VAL A 201 -2.10 21.06 -14.08
CA VAL A 201 -1.21 21.39 -12.94
C VAL A 201 -0.79 20.14 -12.15
N PHE A 202 -1.61 19.10 -12.10
CA PHE A 202 -1.37 17.88 -11.32
C PHE A 202 -0.99 16.67 -12.18
N ARG A 203 -0.89 16.81 -13.51
CA ARG A 203 -0.57 15.67 -14.40
C ARG A 203 0.81 15.05 -14.14
N HIS A 204 1.76 15.84 -13.61
CA HIS A 204 3.11 15.38 -13.27
C HIS A 204 3.24 14.79 -11.86
N VAL A 205 2.16 14.76 -11.09
CA VAL A 205 2.17 14.25 -9.72
C VAL A 205 2.25 12.71 -9.73
N ASP A 206 3.22 12.16 -9.03
CA ASP A 206 3.31 10.72 -8.79
C ASP A 206 2.32 10.32 -7.67
N PHE A 207 1.09 9.96 -8.05
CA PHE A 207 0.05 9.52 -7.13
C PHE A 207 0.41 8.21 -6.40
N ALA A 208 1.23 7.34 -6.99
CA ALA A 208 1.69 6.14 -6.30
C ALA A 208 2.63 6.49 -5.15
N HIS A 209 3.52 7.47 -5.35
CA HIS A 209 4.38 7.99 -4.30
C HIS A 209 3.59 8.77 -3.25
N LEU A 210 2.63 9.62 -3.64
CA LEU A 210 1.75 10.29 -2.69
C LEU A 210 0.96 9.31 -1.82
N HIS A 211 0.40 8.26 -2.42
CA HIS A 211 -0.28 7.19 -1.69
C HIS A 211 0.64 6.61 -0.60
N ARG A 212 1.88 6.24 -0.95
CA ARG A 212 2.84 5.68 0.01
C ARG A 212 3.19 6.65 1.14
N LEU A 213 3.39 7.93 0.81
CA LEU A 213 3.69 8.97 1.80
C LEU A 213 2.53 9.14 2.79
N TYR A 214 1.32 9.35 2.29
CA TYR A 214 0.15 9.56 3.13
C TYR A 214 -0.24 8.30 3.92
N LEU A 215 -0.08 7.11 3.34
CA LEU A 215 -0.28 5.85 4.06
C LEU A 215 0.71 5.70 5.20
N HIS A 216 2.00 6.01 4.96
CA HIS A 216 3.02 5.96 6.00
C HIS A 216 2.74 6.91 7.16
N GLU A 217 2.40 8.16 6.84
CA GLU A 217 2.04 9.17 7.83
C GLU A 217 0.80 8.77 8.64
N SER A 218 -0.22 8.23 7.96
CA SER A 218 -1.44 7.72 8.59
C SER A 218 -1.13 6.61 9.60
N ILE A 219 -0.30 5.63 9.24
CA ILE A 219 0.10 4.54 10.14
C ILE A 219 0.86 5.06 11.36
N GLN A 220 1.79 6.00 11.16
CA GLN A 220 2.56 6.57 12.27
C GLN A 220 1.65 7.30 13.26
N GLN A 221 0.82 8.21 12.76
CA GLN A 221 -0.07 9.00 13.60
C GLN A 221 -1.17 8.15 14.26
N GLN A 222 -1.69 7.15 13.56
CA GLN A 222 -2.67 6.22 14.13
C GLN A 222 -2.07 5.42 15.29
N ARG A 223 -0.82 4.96 15.19
CA ARG A 223 -0.13 4.24 16.28
C ARG A 223 0.00 5.11 17.52
N THR A 224 0.41 6.36 17.37
CA THR A 224 0.49 7.31 18.50
C THR A 224 -0.89 7.59 19.08
N ALA A 225 -1.91 7.80 18.25
CA ALA A 225 -3.27 8.03 18.72
C ALA A 225 -3.88 6.81 19.44
N PHE A 226 -3.48 5.59 19.04
CA PHE A 226 -3.91 4.34 19.66
C PHE A 226 -3.42 4.19 21.11
N GLU A 227 -2.30 4.82 21.49
CA GLU A 227 -1.83 4.84 22.89
C GLU A 227 -2.79 5.56 23.84
N CYS A 228 -3.64 6.44 23.31
CA CYS A 228 -4.69 7.15 24.03
C CYS A 228 -6.09 6.77 23.51
N LEU A 229 -6.31 5.49 23.22
CA LEU A 229 -7.61 4.99 22.78
C LEU A 229 -8.71 5.29 23.83
N GLY A 230 -9.81 5.88 23.36
CA GLY A 230 -10.97 6.21 24.17
C GLY A 230 -12.20 6.51 23.31
N PRO A 231 -13.34 6.89 23.93
CA PRO A 231 -14.60 7.10 23.21
C PRO A 231 -14.53 8.23 22.18
N THR A 232 -13.64 9.21 22.38
CA THR A 232 -13.51 10.37 21.49
C THR A 232 -12.77 10.08 20.19
N ASN A 233 -11.94 9.02 20.12
CA ASN A 233 -11.11 8.72 18.95
C ASN A 233 -11.30 7.30 18.40
N ALA A 234 -12.07 6.44 19.07
CA ALA A 234 -12.30 5.05 18.67
C ALA A 234 -12.91 4.94 17.26
N ASP A 235 -13.91 5.76 16.94
CA ASP A 235 -14.50 5.82 15.60
C ASP A 235 -13.45 6.15 14.53
N ALA A 236 -12.65 7.19 14.77
CA ALA A 236 -11.64 7.63 13.82
C ALA A 236 -10.54 6.59 13.64
N LEU A 237 -10.08 5.96 14.72
CA LEU A 237 -9.05 4.91 14.69
C LEU A 237 -9.52 3.68 13.92
N GLY A 238 -10.76 3.21 14.15
CA GLY A 238 -11.28 2.06 13.43
C GLY A 238 -11.63 2.38 11.97
N LEU A 239 -12.18 3.55 11.66
CA LEU A 239 -12.43 3.95 10.27
C LEU A 239 -11.13 4.14 9.49
N THR A 240 -10.08 4.63 10.13
CA THR A 240 -8.73 4.67 9.56
C THR A 240 -8.23 3.26 9.25
N SER A 241 -8.41 2.32 10.18
CA SER A 241 -8.09 0.89 9.99
C SER A 241 -8.89 0.24 8.85
N ALA A 242 -10.16 0.63 8.68
CA ALA A 242 -11.02 0.20 7.59
C ALA A 242 -10.52 0.70 6.23
N LEU A 243 -10.18 2.00 6.12
CA LEU A 243 -9.60 2.56 4.91
C LEU A 243 -8.26 1.90 4.56
N MET A 244 -7.42 1.61 5.56
CA MET A 244 -6.16 0.87 5.36
C MET A 244 -6.40 -0.55 4.84
N THR A 245 -7.41 -1.25 5.36
CA THR A 245 -7.82 -2.56 4.85
C THR A 245 -8.27 -2.49 3.39
N LEU A 246 -9.09 -1.50 3.03
CA LEU A 246 -9.50 -1.29 1.64
C LEU A 246 -8.31 -1.01 0.72
N MET A 247 -7.37 -0.17 1.17
CA MET A 247 -6.13 0.08 0.43
C MET A 247 -5.29 -1.20 0.27
N ALA A 248 -5.19 -2.03 1.32
CA ALA A 248 -4.44 -3.28 1.26
C ALA A 248 -4.98 -4.22 0.17
N ILE A 249 -6.30 -4.35 0.05
CA ILE A 249 -6.95 -5.16 -1.01
C ILE A 249 -6.57 -4.65 -2.41
N CYS A 250 -6.52 -3.32 -2.58
CA CYS A 250 -6.22 -2.68 -3.87
C CYS A 250 -4.73 -2.76 -4.27
N ILE A 251 -3.83 -2.98 -3.32
CA ILE A 251 -2.38 -3.13 -3.55
C ILE A 251 -2.12 -4.58 -4.00
N SER A 252 -2.55 -4.89 -5.23
CA SER A 252 -2.06 -6.07 -5.95
C SER A 252 -0.53 -5.96 -6.16
N PRO A 253 0.24 -7.07 -6.15
CA PRO A 253 1.70 -7.05 -6.28
C PRO A 253 2.26 -6.41 -7.57
N ASP A 254 1.42 -5.96 -8.49
CA ASP A 254 1.83 -5.17 -9.66
C ASP A 254 2.47 -3.83 -9.29
N ALA A 255 2.21 -3.31 -8.09
CA ALA A 255 2.88 -2.09 -7.61
C ALA A 255 4.41 -2.26 -7.49
N GLU A 256 4.91 -3.48 -7.26
CA GLU A 256 6.36 -3.75 -7.26
C GLU A 256 6.94 -3.91 -8.68
N GLN A 257 6.13 -4.40 -9.63
CA GLN A 257 6.57 -4.61 -11.02
C GLN A 257 6.77 -3.29 -11.78
N MET A 258 6.02 -2.24 -11.42
CA MET A 258 6.21 -0.90 -11.99
C MET A 258 7.57 -0.27 -11.67
N VAL A 259 8.28 -0.75 -10.62
CA VAL A 259 9.56 -0.16 -10.20
C VAL A 259 10.76 -0.88 -10.83
N LYS A 260 10.68 -2.20 -11.11
CA LYS A 260 11.73 -2.95 -11.83
C LYS A 260 11.17 -4.22 -12.54
N PRO A 261 11.27 -4.35 -13.88
CA PRO A 261 10.97 -5.60 -14.56
C PRO A 261 12.03 -6.66 -14.19
N ARG A 262 11.69 -7.60 -13.30
CA ARG A 262 12.52 -8.80 -13.06
C ARG A 262 12.30 -9.79 -14.21
N ARG A 263 13.37 -10.45 -14.64
CA ARG A 263 13.41 -11.38 -15.80
C ARG A 263 12.65 -12.69 -15.60
N ASP A 264 12.14 -12.98 -14.40
CA ASP A 264 11.28 -14.15 -14.16
C ASP A 264 10.47 -13.97 -12.86
N PRO A 265 9.26 -13.39 -12.89
CA PRO A 265 8.45 -13.23 -11.69
C PRO A 265 7.54 -14.46 -11.57
N GLY A 266 8.09 -15.59 -11.12
CA GLY A 266 7.25 -16.72 -10.72
C GLY A 266 6.13 -16.24 -9.78
N TYR A 267 4.93 -16.83 -9.92
CA TYR A 267 3.76 -16.43 -9.15
C TYR A 267 4.03 -16.44 -7.63
N ARG A 268 3.51 -15.43 -6.93
CA ARG A 268 3.62 -15.30 -5.47
C ARG A 268 2.24 -15.10 -4.88
N LEU A 269 1.97 -15.84 -3.80
CA LEU A 269 0.75 -15.71 -3.02
C LEU A 269 0.65 -14.33 -2.37
N PRO A 270 -0.57 -13.81 -2.17
CA PRO A 270 -0.76 -12.41 -1.85
C PRO A 270 -0.77 -12.22 -0.31
N LEU A 271 0.34 -12.60 0.32
CA LEU A 271 0.45 -12.66 1.79
C LEU A 271 0.49 -11.28 2.46
N GLU A 272 1.04 -10.28 1.79
CA GLU A 272 1.31 -8.97 2.41
C GLU A 272 0.02 -8.20 2.71
N TRP A 273 -0.95 -8.20 1.80
CA TRP A 273 -2.23 -7.57 2.09
C TRP A 273 -3.04 -8.35 3.13
N LEU A 274 -2.95 -9.68 3.15
CA LEU A 274 -3.62 -10.52 4.16
C LEU A 274 -3.05 -10.22 5.56
N LYS A 275 -1.73 -10.15 5.70
CA LYS A 275 -1.09 -9.78 6.98
C LYS A 275 -1.47 -8.36 7.41
N LEU A 276 -1.43 -7.41 6.48
CA LEU A 276 -1.79 -6.02 6.75
C LEU A 276 -3.25 -5.90 7.19
N SER A 277 -4.16 -6.56 6.46
CA SER A 277 -5.58 -6.57 6.78
C SER A 277 -5.90 -7.33 8.07
N ASN A 278 -5.21 -8.44 8.36
CA ASN A 278 -5.44 -9.18 9.61
C ASN A 278 -5.10 -8.35 10.87
N SER A 279 -4.13 -7.44 10.75
CA SER A 279 -3.79 -6.53 11.85
C SER A 279 -4.93 -5.58 12.24
N SER A 280 -5.85 -5.29 11.30
CA SER A 280 -6.98 -4.39 11.55
C SER A 280 -7.95 -4.99 12.57
N LYS A 281 -8.03 -6.32 12.67
CA LYS A 281 -8.90 -7.02 13.64
C LYS A 281 -8.61 -6.57 15.06
N THR A 282 -7.33 -6.55 15.45
CA THR A 282 -6.92 -6.12 16.79
C THR A 282 -7.28 -4.66 17.05
N VAL A 283 -7.19 -3.80 16.03
CA VAL A 283 -7.62 -2.40 16.15
C VAL A 283 -9.13 -2.31 16.32
N PHE A 284 -9.92 -3.03 15.53
CA PHE A 284 -11.38 -3.04 15.63
C PHE A 284 -11.85 -3.56 17.00
N GLU A 285 -11.32 -4.69 17.46
CA GLU A 285 -11.65 -5.28 18.77
C GLU A 285 -11.37 -4.31 19.91
N ALA A 286 -10.22 -3.61 19.88
CA ALA A 286 -9.89 -2.60 20.87
C ALA A 286 -10.86 -1.41 20.79
N CYS A 287 -11.18 -0.93 19.58
CA CYS A 287 -12.10 0.20 19.41
C CYS A 287 -13.51 -0.11 19.91
N PHE A 288 -14.03 -1.32 19.64
CA PHE A 288 -15.43 -1.70 19.97
C PHE A 288 -15.78 -1.53 21.45
N VAL A 289 -14.82 -1.70 22.37
CA VAL A 289 -15.03 -1.53 23.81
C VAL A 289 -15.33 -0.07 24.20
N HIS A 290 -14.94 0.88 23.36
CA HIS A 290 -15.08 2.32 23.61
C HIS A 290 -16.18 2.98 22.78
N LEU A 291 -16.87 2.22 21.92
CA LEU A 291 -17.90 2.78 21.05
C LEU A 291 -19.25 2.90 21.74
N GLU A 292 -19.93 4.00 21.48
CA GLU A 292 -21.31 4.22 21.88
C GLU A 292 -22.29 3.64 20.85
N GLU A 293 -23.54 3.42 21.28
CA GLU A 293 -24.61 2.96 20.40
C GLU A 293 -24.84 3.94 19.25
N GLY A 294 -24.84 3.44 18.02
CA GLY A 294 -25.00 4.27 16.82
C GLY A 294 -23.75 5.00 16.34
N SER A 295 -22.57 4.71 16.92
CA SER A 295 -21.27 5.18 16.42
C SER A 295 -21.04 4.86 14.94
N LEU A 296 -20.20 5.66 14.28
CA LEU A 296 -19.97 5.54 12.83
C LEU A 296 -19.33 4.20 12.46
N LEU A 297 -18.39 3.74 13.27
CA LEU A 297 -17.71 2.47 13.08
C LEU A 297 -18.65 1.27 13.29
N LEU A 298 -19.53 1.31 14.30
CA LEU A 298 -20.54 0.26 14.44
C LEU A 298 -21.48 0.23 13.25
N ASN A 299 -21.94 1.39 12.76
CA ASN A 299 -22.76 1.46 11.56
C ASN A 299 -22.03 0.93 10.32
N TYR A 300 -20.71 1.15 10.21
CA TYR A 300 -19.90 0.62 9.11
C TYR A 300 -19.83 -0.91 9.11
N VAL A 301 -19.65 -1.53 10.29
CA VAL A 301 -19.48 -2.99 10.42
C VAL A 301 -20.83 -3.72 10.45
N SER A 302 -21.81 -3.23 11.23
CA SER A 302 -23.13 -3.84 11.35
C SER A 302 -24.04 -3.55 10.15
N ARG A 303 -23.95 -2.36 9.55
CA ARG A 303 -24.82 -1.91 8.44
C ARG A 303 -26.33 -2.13 8.68
N LYS A 304 -26.77 -2.35 9.93
CA LYS A 304 -28.15 -2.64 10.36
C LYS A 304 -28.86 -3.75 9.59
N ARG A 305 -28.13 -4.75 9.07
CA ARG A 305 -28.73 -5.88 8.31
C ARG A 305 -28.36 -7.21 8.97
N VAL A 306 -29.33 -7.95 9.49
CA VAL A 306 -29.09 -9.27 10.09
C VAL A 306 -29.09 -10.35 9.00
N PRO A 307 -28.12 -11.30 9.02
CA PRO A 307 -26.92 -11.32 9.85
C PRO A 307 -25.80 -10.45 9.26
N ASP A 308 -25.19 -9.60 10.09
CA ASP A 308 -24.16 -8.64 9.66
C ASP A 308 -22.74 -9.20 9.82
N MET A 309 -21.73 -8.33 9.68
CA MET A 309 -20.31 -8.71 9.83
C MET A 309 -19.85 -8.81 11.29
N THR A 310 -20.70 -8.45 12.25
CA THR A 310 -20.43 -8.55 13.70
C THR A 310 -20.97 -9.84 14.29
N ASP A 311 -21.93 -10.49 13.63
CA ASP A 311 -22.50 -11.78 14.03
C ASP A 311 -21.52 -12.94 13.79
N SER A 312 -20.62 -13.13 14.75
CA SER A 312 -19.64 -14.21 14.75
C SER A 312 -20.30 -15.58 14.77
N ASP A 313 -21.46 -15.73 15.41
CA ASP A 313 -22.15 -17.02 15.50
C ASP A 313 -22.70 -17.42 14.13
N TYR A 314 -23.27 -16.48 13.39
CA TYR A 314 -23.64 -16.71 12.00
C TYR A 314 -22.41 -16.95 11.11
N ILE A 315 -21.41 -16.07 11.12
CA ILE A 315 -20.26 -16.17 10.21
C ILE A 315 -19.57 -17.52 10.35
N PHE A 316 -19.37 -17.97 11.58
CA PHE A 316 -18.68 -19.20 11.90
C PHE A 316 -19.63 -20.36 12.25
N ASP A 317 -20.85 -20.36 11.68
CA ASP A 317 -21.75 -21.49 11.79
C ASP A 317 -21.18 -22.71 11.05
N PRO A 318 -21.06 -23.89 11.69
CA PRO A 318 -20.58 -25.12 11.05
C PRO A 318 -21.34 -25.52 9.78
N VAL A 319 -22.59 -25.08 9.61
CA VAL A 319 -23.40 -25.28 8.40
C VAL A 319 -22.69 -24.71 7.16
N HIS A 320 -21.92 -23.64 7.30
CA HIS A 320 -21.19 -23.00 6.21
C HIS A 320 -20.04 -23.84 5.64
N THR A 321 -19.58 -24.87 6.35
CA THR A 321 -18.55 -25.79 5.81
C THR A 321 -19.09 -26.80 4.79
N LYS A 322 -20.40 -27.06 4.79
CA LYS A 322 -21.02 -28.14 4.00
C LYS A 322 -20.66 -28.11 2.50
N PRO A 323 -20.70 -26.96 1.79
CA PRO A 323 -20.35 -26.91 0.37
C PRO A 323 -18.87 -27.24 0.09
N PHE A 324 -18.00 -27.05 1.08
CA PHE A 324 -16.54 -27.17 0.94
C PHE A 324 -15.97 -28.41 1.63
N LYS A 325 -16.82 -29.31 2.16
CA LYS A 325 -16.41 -30.48 2.94
C LYS A 325 -15.35 -31.35 2.24
N HIS A 326 -15.48 -31.48 0.93
CA HIS A 326 -14.58 -32.24 0.07
C HIS A 326 -13.12 -31.72 0.05
N ILE A 327 -12.88 -30.44 0.37
CA ILE A 327 -11.54 -29.85 0.52
C ILE A 327 -10.86 -30.35 1.80
N LEU A 328 -11.63 -30.54 2.88
CA LEU A 328 -11.13 -31.06 4.15
C LEU A 328 -10.87 -32.56 4.09
N GLU A 329 -11.76 -33.31 3.43
CA GLU A 329 -11.70 -34.79 3.34
C GLU A 329 -10.64 -35.30 2.35
N PHE A 330 -10.15 -34.45 1.44
CA PHE A 330 -9.15 -34.87 0.47
C PHE A 330 -7.76 -35.03 1.12
N HIS A 331 -7.23 -36.25 1.03
CA HIS A 331 -5.84 -36.58 1.35
C HIS A 331 -5.18 -37.24 0.12
N PRO A 332 -4.07 -36.69 -0.41
CA PRO A 332 -3.36 -37.30 -1.51
C PRO A 332 -2.79 -38.67 -1.11
N ARG A 333 -2.86 -39.66 -2.01
CA ARG A 333 -2.23 -40.96 -1.77
C ARG A 333 -0.72 -40.79 -1.84
N ILE A 334 -0.02 -41.03 -0.73
CA ILE A 334 1.45 -41.07 -0.69
C ILE A 334 1.91 -42.15 -1.67
N ALA A 335 2.52 -41.76 -2.80
CA ALA A 335 3.29 -42.70 -3.61
C ALA A 335 4.45 -43.19 -2.74
N GLY A 336 4.70 -44.51 -2.75
CA GLY A 336 5.59 -45.19 -1.79
C GLY A 336 7.04 -44.66 -1.70
N PRO A 337 7.92 -45.35 -0.94
CA PRO A 337 9.16 -44.81 -0.35
C PRO A 337 10.31 -44.46 -1.32
N SER A 338 10.03 -44.20 -2.60
CA SER A 338 11.02 -43.90 -3.64
C SER A 338 10.87 -42.51 -4.28
N ALA A 339 9.90 -41.69 -3.88
CA ALA A 339 9.93 -40.26 -4.17
C ALA A 339 10.77 -39.57 -3.09
N GLY A 340 11.92 -39.03 -3.48
CA GLY A 340 12.81 -38.29 -2.58
C GLY A 340 12.03 -37.23 -1.80
N ALA A 341 12.46 -36.98 -0.56
CA ALA A 341 11.87 -36.02 0.36
C ALA A 341 11.89 -34.59 -0.20
N SER A 342 11.00 -34.28 -1.14
CA SER A 342 10.44 -32.94 -1.32
C SER A 342 9.31 -32.79 -0.32
N ALA A 343 9.13 -31.58 0.19
CA ALA A 343 8.23 -31.19 1.28
C ALA A 343 6.72 -31.35 0.96
N GLU A 344 6.30 -32.50 0.42
CA GLU A 344 5.01 -32.64 -0.27
C GLU A 344 3.86 -33.12 0.62
N HIS A 345 4.11 -33.61 1.84
CA HIS A 345 3.07 -33.98 2.78
C HIS A 345 3.71 -34.22 4.15
N ASP A 346 3.54 -33.31 5.12
CA ASP A 346 3.85 -33.63 6.52
C ASP A 346 2.56 -34.14 7.19
N PRO A 347 2.37 -35.47 7.30
CA PRO A 347 1.18 -36.03 7.93
C PRO A 347 1.00 -35.57 9.39
N ARG A 348 2.06 -35.10 10.07
CA ARG A 348 1.95 -34.55 11.43
C ARG A 348 1.24 -33.19 11.48
N LEU A 349 1.42 -32.38 10.44
CA LEU A 349 0.76 -31.07 10.30
C LEU A 349 -0.74 -31.23 9.98
N GLU A 350 -1.13 -32.30 9.28
CA GLU A 350 -2.55 -32.55 9.00
C GLU A 350 -3.31 -33.09 10.18
N ASP A 351 -2.66 -33.80 11.11
CA ASP A 351 -3.29 -34.32 12.33
C ASP A 351 -3.34 -33.31 13.49
N ASP A 352 -2.67 -32.17 13.34
CA ASP A 352 -2.71 -31.06 14.28
C ASP A 352 -4.12 -30.45 14.36
N VAL A 353 -4.68 -30.43 15.56
CA VAL A 353 -6.03 -29.91 15.85
C VAL A 353 -6.12 -28.42 15.52
N GLU A 354 -5.07 -27.64 15.78
CA GLU A 354 -5.05 -26.20 15.50
C GLU A 354 -5.04 -25.91 14.00
N VAL A 355 -4.38 -26.78 13.22
CA VAL A 355 -4.36 -26.68 11.76
C VAL A 355 -5.73 -27.02 11.17
N LYS A 356 -6.36 -28.09 11.67
CA LYS A 356 -7.74 -28.46 11.26
C LYS A 356 -8.72 -27.34 11.59
N ASP A 357 -8.65 -26.79 12.80
CA ASP A 357 -9.50 -25.67 13.23
C ASP A 357 -9.31 -24.44 12.34
N ALA A 358 -8.06 -24.07 12.03
CA ALA A 358 -7.78 -22.94 11.14
C ALA A 358 -8.42 -23.10 9.75
N TYR A 359 -8.38 -24.31 9.17
CA TYR A 359 -9.05 -24.58 7.90
C TYR A 359 -10.57 -24.55 8.02
N VAL A 360 -11.14 -25.18 9.06
CA VAL A 360 -12.59 -25.19 9.29
C VAL A 360 -13.12 -23.78 9.46
N ARG A 361 -12.54 -22.98 10.36
CA ARG A 361 -12.93 -21.58 10.60
C ARG A 361 -12.83 -20.72 9.34
N THR A 362 -11.80 -20.94 8.51
CA THR A 362 -11.67 -20.22 7.23
C THR A 362 -12.74 -20.66 6.22
N LEU A 363 -13.08 -21.94 6.19
CA LEU A 363 -14.14 -22.46 5.33
C LEU A 363 -15.54 -21.98 5.76
N GLU A 364 -15.80 -21.87 7.06
CA GLU A 364 -17.03 -21.26 7.57
C GLU A 364 -17.16 -19.80 7.13
N LEU A 365 -16.08 -19.03 7.25
CA LEU A 365 -16.04 -17.64 6.82
C LEU A 365 -16.34 -17.47 5.31
N ILE A 366 -15.66 -18.22 4.43
CA ILE A 366 -15.96 -18.16 2.99
C ILE A 366 -17.34 -18.77 2.68
N GLY A 367 -17.79 -19.74 3.48
CA GLY A 367 -19.11 -20.36 3.35
C GLY A 367 -20.25 -19.41 3.68
N SER A 368 -20.10 -18.54 4.67
CA SER A 368 -21.07 -17.46 4.94
C SER A 368 -21.16 -16.49 3.76
N THR A 369 -20.03 -16.24 3.07
CA THR A 369 -20.00 -15.39 1.87
C THR A 369 -20.66 -16.09 0.69
N TYR A 370 -20.39 -17.39 0.49
CA TYR A 370 -21.04 -18.22 -0.51
C TYR A 370 -22.56 -18.31 -0.28
N ALA A 371 -23.01 -18.41 0.98
CA ALA A 371 -24.45 -18.38 1.30
C ALA A 371 -25.12 -17.08 0.83
N SER A 372 -24.48 -15.92 1.03
CA SER A 372 -24.96 -14.64 0.47
C SER A 372 -25.01 -14.62 -1.06
N VAL A 373 -24.03 -15.23 -1.73
CA VAL A 373 -24.02 -15.38 -3.20
C VAL A 373 -25.20 -16.23 -3.66
N VAL A 374 -25.41 -17.41 -3.07
CA VAL A 374 -26.52 -18.31 -3.38
C VAL A 374 -27.89 -17.69 -3.09
N ASN A 375 -27.99 -16.90 -2.01
CA ASN A 375 -29.21 -16.16 -1.66
C ASN A 375 -29.46 -14.95 -2.59
N ASN A 376 -28.54 -14.68 -3.52
CA ASN A 376 -28.59 -13.55 -4.45
C ASN A 376 -28.71 -12.20 -3.71
N ASP A 377 -27.94 -12.05 -2.63
CA ASP A 377 -27.85 -10.80 -1.90
C ASP A 377 -27.33 -9.65 -2.78
N PRO A 378 -27.69 -8.38 -2.48
CA PRO A 378 -27.17 -7.24 -3.22
C PRO A 378 -25.63 -7.20 -3.27
N PRO A 379 -25.00 -6.80 -4.39
CA PRO A 379 -23.54 -6.84 -4.55
C PRO A 379 -22.76 -6.10 -3.46
N HIS A 380 -23.30 -5.00 -2.92
CA HIS A 380 -22.66 -4.25 -1.84
C HIS A 380 -22.62 -4.97 -0.49
N VAL A 381 -23.53 -5.92 -0.26
CA VAL A 381 -23.54 -6.80 0.92
C VAL A 381 -22.48 -7.88 0.74
N ILE A 382 -22.46 -8.53 -0.43
CA ILE A 382 -21.47 -9.56 -0.76
C ILE A 382 -20.05 -8.95 -0.69
N CYS A 383 -19.86 -7.74 -1.24
CA CYS A 383 -18.60 -7.01 -1.15
C CYS A 383 -18.19 -6.71 0.29
N SER A 384 -19.14 -6.46 1.21
CA SER A 384 -18.85 -6.30 2.63
C SER A 384 -18.24 -7.56 3.23
N ARG A 385 -18.85 -8.71 2.95
CA ARG A 385 -18.39 -10.02 3.43
C ARG A 385 -16.99 -10.34 2.88
N ILE A 386 -16.79 -10.11 1.58
CA ILE A 386 -15.49 -10.28 0.93
C ILE A 386 -14.42 -9.38 1.55
N SER A 387 -14.75 -8.12 1.85
CA SER A 387 -13.82 -7.16 2.48
C SER A 387 -13.49 -7.54 3.92
N GLY A 388 -14.39 -8.26 4.61
CA GLY A 388 -14.17 -8.78 5.95
C GLY A 388 -13.31 -10.04 6.03
N PHE A 389 -12.96 -10.66 4.90
CA PHE A 389 -12.12 -11.86 4.91
C PHE A 389 -10.75 -11.63 5.56
N GLY A 390 -10.04 -10.57 5.16
CA GLY A 390 -8.70 -10.27 5.68
C GLY A 390 -8.65 -10.05 7.20
N PRO A 391 -9.54 -9.23 7.79
CA PRO A 391 -9.59 -9.06 9.23
C PRO A 391 -10.01 -10.33 9.98
N LEU A 392 -10.97 -11.09 9.46
CA LEU A 392 -11.60 -12.19 10.20
C LEU A 392 -10.89 -13.54 10.07
N VAL A 393 -10.09 -13.74 9.02
CA VAL A 393 -9.40 -15.01 8.79
C VAL A 393 -8.43 -15.35 9.94
N PRO A 394 -8.34 -16.62 10.39
CA PRO A 394 -7.40 -17.00 11.44
C PRO A 394 -5.93 -16.72 11.07
N ARG A 395 -5.14 -16.20 12.02
CA ARG A 395 -3.69 -16.00 11.83
C ARG A 395 -2.97 -17.28 11.42
N ARG A 396 -3.35 -18.40 12.03
CA ARG A 396 -2.81 -19.72 11.73
C ARG A 396 -3.03 -20.12 10.26
N TYR A 397 -4.16 -19.74 9.65
CA TYR A 397 -4.38 -19.96 8.22
C TYR A 397 -3.40 -19.15 7.35
N ILE A 398 -3.11 -17.89 7.72
CA ILE A 398 -2.12 -17.06 7.01
C ILE A 398 -0.72 -17.68 7.10
N GLU A 399 -0.36 -18.25 8.25
CA GLU A 399 0.89 -19.00 8.42
C GLU A 399 0.94 -20.23 7.50
N LEU A 400 -0.12 -21.04 7.47
CA LEU A 400 -0.22 -22.21 6.59
C LEU A 400 -0.14 -21.83 5.11
N LEU A 401 -0.77 -20.71 4.72
CA LEU A 401 -0.67 -20.16 3.37
C LEU A 401 0.76 -19.68 3.07
N SER A 402 1.46 -19.11 4.06
CA SER A 402 2.87 -18.71 3.91
C SER A 402 3.82 -19.89 3.72
N LEU A 403 3.47 -21.04 4.29
CA LEU A 403 4.12 -22.34 4.07
C LEU A 403 3.71 -23.00 2.75
N GLN A 404 2.84 -22.35 1.96
CA GLN A 404 2.32 -22.86 0.69
C GLN A 404 1.69 -24.25 0.81
N THR A 405 0.97 -24.51 1.91
CA THR A 405 0.28 -25.80 2.04
C THR A 405 -0.78 -25.91 0.94
N PRO A 406 -0.87 -27.05 0.22
CA PRO A 406 -1.80 -27.20 -0.90
C PRO A 406 -3.26 -26.91 -0.52
N ARG A 407 -3.70 -27.36 0.66
CA ARG A 407 -5.06 -27.12 1.17
C ARG A 407 -5.34 -25.63 1.38
N ALA A 408 -4.41 -24.88 1.99
CA ALA A 408 -4.57 -23.43 2.15
C ALA A 408 -4.69 -22.71 0.80
N MET A 409 -3.85 -23.08 -0.17
CA MET A 409 -3.91 -22.49 -1.51
C MET A 409 -5.25 -22.78 -2.22
N VAL A 410 -5.80 -23.99 -2.07
CA VAL A 410 -7.12 -24.34 -2.60
C VAL A 410 -8.21 -23.50 -1.94
N ILE A 411 -8.20 -23.33 -0.62
CA ILE A 411 -9.17 -22.48 0.09
C ILE A 411 -9.10 -21.03 -0.41
N LEU A 412 -7.89 -20.48 -0.59
CA LEU A 412 -7.71 -19.14 -1.15
C LEU A 412 -8.28 -19.04 -2.58
N ALA A 413 -8.10 -20.04 -3.43
CA ALA A 413 -8.67 -20.05 -4.77
C ALA A 413 -10.21 -20.03 -4.76
N HIS A 414 -10.84 -20.71 -3.80
CA HIS A 414 -12.30 -20.67 -3.63
C HIS A 414 -12.78 -19.30 -3.14
N TYR A 415 -12.04 -18.65 -2.23
CA TYR A 415 -12.30 -17.26 -1.87
C TYR A 415 -12.20 -16.33 -3.11
N MET A 416 -11.17 -16.47 -3.92
CA MET A 416 -11.01 -15.65 -5.14
C MET A 416 -12.14 -15.87 -6.16
N ALA A 417 -12.72 -17.06 -6.22
CA ALA A 417 -13.90 -17.30 -7.05
C ALA A 417 -15.13 -16.54 -6.54
N LEU A 418 -15.29 -16.36 -5.23
CA LEU A 418 -16.33 -15.48 -4.67
C LEU A 418 -16.04 -14.00 -5.00
N VAL A 419 -14.77 -13.59 -5.02
CA VAL A 419 -14.37 -12.24 -5.48
C VAL A 419 -14.73 -12.04 -6.96
N ARG A 420 -14.50 -13.05 -7.82
CA ARG A 420 -14.86 -13.00 -9.24
C ARG A 420 -16.34 -12.70 -9.48
N HIS A 421 -17.23 -13.17 -8.60
CA HIS A 421 -18.67 -12.97 -8.72
C HIS A 421 -19.07 -11.48 -8.71
N ILE A 422 -18.35 -10.63 -7.97
CA ILE A 422 -18.64 -9.20 -7.82
C ILE A 422 -17.60 -8.29 -8.51
N GLU A 423 -16.68 -8.87 -9.28
CA GLU A 423 -15.58 -8.13 -9.91
C GLU A 423 -16.10 -7.01 -10.83
N ASP A 424 -17.15 -7.29 -11.60
CA ASP A 424 -17.73 -6.35 -12.57
C ASP A 424 -18.46 -5.18 -11.88
N ASP A 425 -18.86 -5.34 -10.62
CA ASP A 425 -19.51 -4.30 -9.83
C ASP A 425 -18.52 -3.30 -9.20
N PHE A 426 -17.27 -3.74 -8.94
CA PHE A 426 -16.30 -2.97 -8.16
C PHE A 426 -14.92 -2.99 -8.82
N TRP A 427 -14.50 -1.81 -9.30
CA TRP A 427 -13.27 -1.63 -10.09
C TRP A 427 -11.99 -2.16 -9.43
N TRP A 428 -11.90 -2.19 -8.09
CA TRP A 428 -10.68 -2.60 -7.38
C TRP A 428 -10.45 -4.11 -7.36
N PHE A 429 -11.43 -4.93 -7.74
CA PHE A 429 -11.25 -6.37 -7.86
C PHE A 429 -10.79 -6.80 -9.26
N GLN A 430 -10.80 -5.88 -10.23
CA GLN A 430 -10.52 -6.17 -11.63
C GLN A 430 -9.14 -6.83 -11.81
N GLY A 431 -9.11 -8.00 -12.44
CA GLY A 431 -7.94 -8.82 -12.72
C GLY A 431 -7.36 -9.58 -11.53
N ILE A 432 -7.85 -9.35 -10.30
CA ILE A 432 -7.33 -10.04 -9.10
C ILE A 432 -7.71 -11.53 -9.13
N PRO A 433 -8.99 -11.92 -9.29
CA PRO A 433 -9.38 -13.33 -9.25
C PRO A 433 -8.67 -14.19 -10.29
N GLU A 434 -8.57 -13.70 -11.54
CA GLU A 434 -7.93 -14.41 -12.64
C GLU A 434 -6.45 -14.67 -12.33
N ARG A 435 -5.71 -13.62 -11.96
CA ARG A 435 -4.30 -13.71 -11.58
C ARG A 435 -4.07 -14.73 -10.47
N GLU A 436 -4.86 -14.67 -9.40
CA GLU A 436 -4.64 -15.46 -8.19
C GLU A 436 -5.02 -16.93 -8.41
N ILE A 437 -6.14 -17.22 -9.10
CA ILE A 437 -6.56 -18.60 -9.38
C ILE A 437 -5.61 -19.28 -10.38
N ILE A 438 -5.23 -18.59 -11.47
CA ILE A 438 -4.27 -19.13 -12.45
C ILE A 438 -2.89 -19.31 -11.80
N GLY A 439 -2.47 -18.32 -11.01
CA GLY A 439 -1.23 -18.35 -10.26
C GLY A 439 -1.17 -19.53 -9.29
N ILE A 440 -2.20 -19.72 -8.47
CA ILE A 440 -2.30 -20.86 -7.54
C ILE A 440 -2.22 -22.18 -8.31
N LYS A 441 -2.95 -22.32 -9.42
CA LYS A 441 -2.92 -23.53 -10.25
C LYS A 441 -1.51 -23.85 -10.78
N SER A 442 -0.67 -22.84 -11.05
CA SER A 442 0.69 -23.01 -11.55
C SER A 442 1.68 -23.59 -10.53
N ILE A 443 1.47 -23.33 -9.23
CA ILE A 443 2.35 -23.79 -8.14
C ILE A 443 1.75 -24.96 -7.35
N LEU A 444 0.45 -25.23 -7.50
CA LEU A 444 -0.25 -26.29 -6.79
C LEU A 444 0.11 -27.67 -7.39
N PRO A 445 0.36 -28.71 -6.57
CA PRO A 445 0.62 -30.06 -7.08
C PRO A 445 -0.58 -30.63 -7.86
N GLN A 446 -0.29 -31.38 -8.92
CA GLN A 446 -1.31 -31.86 -9.89
C GLN A 446 -2.47 -32.63 -9.23
N GLN A 447 -2.19 -33.39 -8.17
CA GLN A 447 -3.20 -34.15 -7.41
C GLN A 447 -4.29 -33.29 -6.76
N TRP A 448 -4.05 -31.99 -6.56
CA TRP A 448 -5.03 -31.05 -5.99
C TRP A 448 -5.79 -30.27 -7.08
N HIS A 449 -5.41 -30.36 -8.36
CA HIS A 449 -5.99 -29.53 -9.43
C HIS A 449 -7.48 -29.75 -9.65
N TRP A 450 -7.99 -30.94 -9.36
CA TRP A 450 -9.42 -31.23 -9.48
C TRP A 450 -10.27 -30.40 -8.50
N LEU A 451 -9.71 -30.00 -7.35
CA LEU A 451 -10.36 -29.09 -6.41
C LEU A 451 -10.43 -27.65 -6.94
N LEU A 452 -9.66 -27.30 -7.97
CA LEU A 452 -9.75 -26.00 -8.63
C LEU A 452 -10.77 -25.97 -9.77
N ALA A 453 -11.55 -27.04 -9.97
CA ALA A 453 -12.55 -27.12 -11.03
C ALA A 453 -13.65 -26.05 -10.87
N TRP A 454 -14.20 -25.88 -9.66
CA TRP A 454 -15.20 -24.85 -9.40
C TRP A 454 -14.62 -23.43 -9.54
N PRO A 455 -13.49 -23.06 -8.90
CA PRO A 455 -12.88 -21.75 -9.12
C PRO A 455 -12.58 -21.44 -10.60
N SER A 456 -12.08 -22.43 -11.35
CA SER A 456 -11.83 -22.27 -12.79
C SER A 456 -13.13 -22.05 -13.58
N ALA A 457 -14.21 -22.75 -13.24
CA ALA A 457 -15.51 -22.57 -13.88
C ALA A 457 -16.09 -21.17 -13.61
N VAL A 458 -15.93 -20.66 -12.38
CA VAL A 458 -16.36 -19.30 -12.01
C VAL A 458 -15.58 -18.23 -12.76
N LEU A 459 -14.28 -18.44 -13.02
CA LEU A 459 -13.50 -17.52 -13.87
C LEU A 459 -14.06 -17.41 -15.29
N GLU A 460 -14.43 -18.54 -15.90
CA GLU A 460 -15.05 -18.55 -17.24
C GLU A 460 -16.41 -17.85 -17.26
N SER A 461 -17.17 -17.96 -16.16
CA SER A 461 -18.53 -17.41 -16.05
C SER A 461 -18.86 -17.10 -14.59
N PRO A 462 -18.92 -15.82 -14.19
CA PRO A 462 -19.17 -15.39 -12.80
C PRO A 462 -20.46 -15.92 -12.19
N LEU A 463 -21.48 -16.17 -13.04
CA LEU A 463 -22.76 -16.74 -12.64
C LEU A 463 -22.64 -18.17 -12.06
N LYS A 464 -21.57 -18.89 -12.40
CA LYS A 464 -21.32 -20.24 -11.86
C LYS A 464 -20.94 -20.22 -10.38
N ALA A 465 -20.70 -19.04 -9.78
CA ALA A 465 -20.48 -18.91 -8.34
C ALA A 465 -21.70 -19.36 -7.51
N ASN A 466 -22.89 -19.41 -8.10
CA ASN A 466 -24.11 -19.92 -7.47
C ASN A 466 -24.22 -21.46 -7.51
N LEU A 467 -23.32 -22.14 -8.22
CA LEU A 467 -23.31 -23.60 -8.29
C LEU A 467 -22.58 -24.19 -7.09
N ASP A 468 -22.97 -25.42 -6.72
CA ASP A 468 -22.29 -26.19 -5.66
C ASP A 468 -20.78 -26.29 -5.94
N PRO A 469 -19.92 -25.81 -5.02
CA PRO A 469 -18.47 -25.93 -5.07
C PRO A 469 -17.97 -27.37 -5.01
N GLY A 470 -18.83 -28.33 -4.65
CA GLY A 470 -18.54 -29.74 -4.73
C GLY A 470 -18.03 -30.17 -6.11
N PRO A 471 -17.48 -31.40 -6.23
CA PRO A 471 -16.99 -31.89 -7.51
C PRO A 471 -18.11 -31.82 -8.54
N LEU A 472 -17.96 -30.90 -9.50
CA LEU A 472 -18.85 -30.76 -10.65
C LEU A 472 -18.98 -32.17 -11.25
N LYS A 473 -20.14 -32.82 -11.07
CA LYS A 473 -20.45 -34.09 -11.70
C LYS A 473 -20.18 -33.90 -13.18
N LYS A 474 -19.09 -34.53 -13.67
CA LYS A 474 -18.59 -34.52 -15.05
C LYS A 474 -19.56 -33.78 -15.98
N LEU A 475 -19.34 -32.49 -16.20
CA LEU A 475 -19.89 -31.86 -17.40
C LEU A 475 -19.43 -32.74 -18.58
N PRO A 476 -20.34 -33.19 -19.45
CA PRO A 476 -19.98 -34.09 -20.53
C PRO A 476 -18.90 -33.40 -21.37
N VAL A 477 -17.72 -34.01 -21.40
CA VAL A 477 -16.64 -33.63 -22.30
C VAL A 477 -17.25 -33.61 -23.70
N PRO A 478 -17.19 -32.48 -24.45
CA PRO A 478 -17.56 -32.50 -25.85
C PRO A 478 -16.62 -33.50 -26.52
N SER A 479 -17.18 -34.62 -26.95
CA SER A 479 -16.45 -35.60 -27.73
C SER A 479 -15.98 -34.89 -29.00
N LEU A 480 -14.68 -34.71 -29.13
CA LEU A 480 -14.03 -34.39 -30.39
C LEU A 480 -14.27 -35.57 -31.33
N VAL A 481 -15.43 -35.56 -31.99
CA VAL A 481 -15.68 -36.44 -33.13
C VAL A 481 -14.85 -35.90 -34.28
N TYR A 482 -13.70 -36.53 -34.41
CA TYR A 482 -12.79 -36.48 -35.54
C TYR A 482 -13.57 -36.76 -36.84
N GLN A 483 -13.98 -35.71 -37.56
CA GLN A 483 -14.39 -35.85 -38.95
C GLN A 483 -13.14 -36.14 -39.79
N ARG A 484 -12.86 -37.42 -40.01
CA ARG A 484 -11.98 -37.86 -41.10
C ARG A 484 -12.61 -37.41 -42.41
N ARG A 485 -11.97 -36.44 -43.08
CA ARG A 485 -12.07 -36.28 -44.53
C ARG A 485 -11.45 -37.54 -45.17
N ALA A 486 -12.23 -38.20 -46.01
CA ALA A 486 -11.77 -39.00 -47.13
C ALA A 486 -12.57 -38.53 -48.34
#